data_AF-A0A8X6WLY9-F1
#
_entry.id   AF-A0A8X6WLY9-F1
#
_cell.length_a   1.000
_cell.length_b   1.000
_cell.length_c   1.000
_cell.angle_alpha   90.00
_cell.angle_beta   90.00
_cell.angle_gamma   90.00
#
_symmetry.space_group_name_H-M   'P 1'
#
loop_
_entity.id
_entity.type
_entity.pdbx_description
1 polymer ?
#
loop_
_entity_poly.entity_id
_entity_poly.type
_entity_poly.pdbx_seq_one_letter_code
_entity_poly.pdbx_strand_id
1 'polypeptide(L)'
;MVVEEVATVVQEESSDGLKPYCSREIARTLERPVRTVHKILQNILHCLPYKISHVQELSTSDLPAGETFSLEFLARMEVDNESAWNILWSHEAHFHLTGYVNTQNYRISATRNPFETQPVPLHFAKVTVWCGFTVSFNT
;
A
#
# COMPACT_ATOMS: atom_id res chain seq x y z
N MET A 1 29.56 6.22 -15.91
CA MET A 1 29.82 5.53 -14.63
C MET A 1 28.54 5.35 -13.83
N VAL A 2 27.90 6.41 -13.30
CA VAL A 2 26.70 6.27 -12.44
C VAL A 2 25.48 5.63 -13.10
N VAL A 3 25.23 5.90 -14.40
CA VAL A 3 24.09 5.30 -15.13
C VAL A 3 24.29 3.80 -15.32
N GLU A 4 25.49 3.41 -15.78
CA GLU A 4 25.86 1.99 -15.94
C GLU A 4 25.80 1.26 -14.60
N GLU A 5 26.33 1.83 -13.52
CA GLU A 5 26.25 1.25 -12.15
C GLU A 5 24.80 0.99 -11.71
N VAL A 6 23.89 1.93 -11.98
CA VAL A 6 22.46 1.76 -11.65
C VAL A 6 21.82 0.72 -12.57
N ALA A 7 22.18 0.71 -13.86
CA ALA A 7 21.66 -0.24 -14.83
C ALA A 7 22.12 -1.68 -14.55
N THR A 8 23.37 -1.89 -14.11
CA THR A 8 23.89 -3.21 -13.75
C THR A 8 23.18 -3.76 -12.52
N VAL A 9 22.97 -2.95 -11.47
CA VAL A 9 22.21 -3.38 -10.28
C VAL A 9 20.77 -3.75 -10.64
N VAL A 10 20.16 -2.98 -11.54
CA VAL A 10 18.82 -3.26 -12.07
C VAL A 10 18.80 -4.59 -12.85
N GLN A 11 19.81 -4.86 -13.68
CA GLN A 11 19.89 -6.09 -14.48
C GLN A 11 20.22 -7.35 -13.67
N GLU A 12 21.15 -7.27 -12.71
CA GLU A 12 21.56 -8.40 -11.86
C GLU A 12 20.38 -8.90 -11.02
N GLU A 13 19.63 -7.99 -10.38
CA GLU A 13 18.45 -8.31 -9.58
C GLU A 13 17.27 -8.82 -10.43
N SER A 14 17.19 -8.44 -11.71
CA SER A 14 16.16 -8.92 -12.64
C SER A 14 16.36 -10.37 -13.09
N SER A 15 17.56 -10.93 -12.94
CA SER A 15 17.85 -12.32 -13.34
C SER A 15 17.20 -13.37 -12.43
N ASP A 16 16.75 -12.95 -11.24
CA ASP A 16 16.13 -13.77 -10.19
C ASP A 16 14.58 -13.69 -10.20
N GLY A 17 13.99 -13.07 -11.23
CA GLY A 17 12.57 -12.72 -11.31
C GLY A 17 12.36 -11.21 -11.51
N LEU A 18 11.12 -10.76 -11.71
CA LEU A 18 10.81 -9.35 -11.94
C LEU A 18 10.87 -8.56 -10.61
N LYS A 19 12.07 -8.44 -10.04
CA LYS A 19 12.26 -7.78 -8.75
C LYS A 19 12.00 -6.28 -8.86
N PRO A 20 11.07 -5.74 -8.05
CA PRO A 20 10.81 -4.32 -8.05
C PRO A 20 11.94 -3.51 -7.36
N TYR A 21 12.34 -2.37 -7.92
CA TYR A 21 13.46 -1.57 -7.42
C TYR A 21 13.02 -0.48 -6.43
N CYS A 22 13.70 -0.33 -5.29
CA CYS A 22 13.53 0.85 -4.43
C CYS A 22 14.66 1.84 -4.68
N SER A 23 14.34 3.08 -5.08
CA SER A 23 15.38 4.10 -5.35
C SER A 23 16.27 4.39 -4.13
N ARG A 24 15.76 4.19 -2.91
CA ARG A 24 16.53 4.37 -1.66
C ARG A 24 17.48 3.19 -1.41
N GLU A 25 17.04 1.98 -1.70
CA GLU A 25 17.85 0.76 -1.62
C GLU A 25 19.07 0.88 -2.53
N ILE A 26 18.84 1.16 -3.82
CA ILE A 26 19.90 1.32 -4.82
C ILE A 26 20.83 2.50 -4.45
N ALA A 27 20.26 3.62 -3.99
CA ALA A 27 21.05 4.75 -3.52
C ALA A 27 21.96 4.40 -2.34
N ARG A 28 21.48 3.58 -1.40
CA ARG A 28 22.28 3.10 -0.26
C ARG A 28 23.38 2.15 -0.71
N THR A 29 23.07 1.19 -1.57
CA THR A 29 24.04 0.19 -2.09
C THR A 29 25.15 0.84 -2.92
N LEU A 30 24.80 1.85 -3.72
CA LEU A 30 25.75 2.56 -4.58
C LEU A 30 26.34 3.83 -3.94
N GLU A 31 25.97 4.13 -2.69
CA GLU A 31 26.33 5.37 -1.98
C GLU A 31 26.07 6.65 -2.82
N ARG A 32 24.93 6.69 -3.53
CA ARG A 32 24.52 7.81 -4.38
C ARG A 32 23.36 8.61 -3.76
N PRO A 33 23.19 9.89 -4.12
CA PRO A 33 21.99 10.62 -3.76
C PRO A 33 20.74 9.96 -4.35
N VAL A 34 19.70 9.78 -3.53
CA VAL A 34 18.41 9.19 -3.96
C VAL A 34 17.83 9.91 -5.18
N ARG A 35 17.99 11.23 -5.26
CA ARG A 35 17.52 12.04 -6.40
C ARG A 35 18.19 11.65 -7.71
N THR A 36 19.47 11.27 -7.68
CA THR A 36 20.22 10.85 -8.87
C THR A 36 19.71 9.51 -9.36
N VAL A 37 19.60 8.53 -8.47
CA VAL A 37 19.06 7.20 -8.78
C VAL A 37 17.63 7.31 -9.32
N HIS A 38 16.79 8.13 -8.68
CA HIS A 38 15.41 8.35 -9.12
C HIS A 38 15.32 8.92 -10.54
N LYS A 39 16.15 9.92 -10.87
CA LYS A 39 16.21 10.47 -12.24
C LYS A 39 16.67 9.44 -13.26
N ILE A 40 17.64 8.60 -12.91
CA ILE A 40 18.13 7.54 -13.81
C ILE A 40 17.02 6.51 -14.06
N LEU A 41 16.37 6.03 -13.00
CA LEU A 41 15.26 5.08 -13.09
C LEU A 41 14.12 5.63 -13.96
N GLN A 42 13.68 6.87 -13.73
CA GLN A 42 12.53 7.44 -14.46
C GLN A 42 12.87 7.90 -15.89
N ASN A 43 13.95 8.67 -16.04
CA ASN A 43 14.21 9.40 -17.29
C ASN A 43 15.08 8.61 -18.27
N ILE A 44 15.88 7.66 -17.80
CA ILE A 44 16.81 6.88 -18.64
C ILE A 44 16.32 5.44 -18.78
N LEU A 45 15.95 4.80 -17.68
CA LEU A 45 15.53 3.39 -17.67
C LEU A 45 14.01 3.21 -17.84
N HIS A 46 13.25 4.31 -17.88
CA HIS A 46 11.80 4.31 -18.06
C HIS A 46 11.04 3.43 -17.04
N CYS A 47 11.57 3.29 -15.83
CA CYS A 47 10.90 2.60 -14.73
C CYS A 47 9.86 3.53 -14.08
N LEU A 48 8.63 3.04 -13.96
CA LEU A 48 7.53 3.73 -13.32
C LEU A 48 7.40 3.31 -11.86
N PRO A 49 7.02 4.22 -10.96
CA PRO A 49 6.76 3.87 -9.56
C PRO A 49 5.36 3.25 -9.40
N TYR A 50 5.30 2.06 -8.81
CA TYR A 50 4.09 1.38 -8.36
C TYR A 50 4.01 1.38 -6.84
N LYS A 51 2.79 1.55 -6.33
CA LYS A 51 2.51 1.50 -4.89
C LYS A 51 2.22 0.07 -4.50
N ILE A 52 2.86 -0.40 -3.43
CA ILE A 52 2.49 -1.67 -2.81
C ILE A 52 1.17 -1.46 -2.05
N SER A 53 0.16 -2.25 -2.39
CA SER A 53 -1.12 -2.29 -1.69
C SER A 53 -1.30 -3.65 -1.03
N HIS A 54 -1.87 -3.66 0.17
CA HIS A 54 -2.47 -4.86 0.70
C HIS A 54 -3.79 -5.10 -0.04
N VAL A 55 -3.93 -6.26 -0.65
CA VAL A 55 -5.16 -6.66 -1.35
C VAL A 55 -5.80 -7.76 -0.52
N GLN A 56 -7.11 -7.67 -0.31
CA GLN A 56 -7.89 -8.75 0.28
C GLN A 56 -8.53 -9.54 -0.86
N GLU A 57 -8.46 -10.87 -0.77
CA GLU A 57 -9.18 -11.72 -1.70
C GLU A 57 -10.68 -11.55 -1.46
N LEU A 58 -11.39 -11.10 -2.50
CA LEU A 58 -12.84 -10.96 -2.48
C LEU A 58 -13.46 -12.21 -3.08
N SER A 59 -14.46 -12.75 -2.39
CA SER A 59 -15.33 -13.78 -2.93
C SER A 59 -16.29 -13.18 -3.97
N THR A 60 -16.81 -14.02 -4.86
CA THR A 60 -17.81 -13.60 -5.87
C THR A 60 -19.10 -13.08 -5.24
N SER A 61 -19.40 -13.46 -4.00
CA SER A 61 -20.55 -12.99 -3.23
C SER A 61 -20.36 -11.63 -2.55
N ASP A 62 -19.11 -11.16 -2.37
CA ASP A 62 -18.87 -9.92 -1.62
C ASP A 62 -19.33 -8.68 -2.39
N LEU A 63 -19.19 -8.69 -3.71
CA LEU A 63 -19.61 -7.59 -4.57
C LEU A 63 -21.14 -7.34 -4.49
N PRO A 64 -22.02 -8.34 -4.75
CA PRO A 64 -23.47 -8.11 -4.64
C PRO A 64 -23.92 -7.83 -3.21
N ALA A 65 -23.25 -8.41 -2.19
CA ALA A 65 -23.55 -8.09 -0.79
C ALA A 65 -23.23 -6.63 -0.45
N GLY A 66 -22.07 -6.13 -0.90
CA GLY A 66 -21.67 -4.74 -0.72
C GLY A 66 -22.62 -3.75 -1.43
N GLU A 67 -23.06 -4.07 -2.65
CA GLU A 67 -24.05 -3.27 -3.38
C GLU A 67 -25.39 -3.23 -2.65
N THR A 68 -25.89 -4.40 -2.22
CA THR A 68 -27.17 -4.52 -1.48
C THR A 68 -27.13 -3.70 -0.20
N PHE A 69 -26.07 -3.85 0.61
CA PHE A 69 -25.89 -3.08 1.83
C PHE A 69 -25.87 -1.56 1.55
N SER A 70 -25.15 -1.13 0.51
CA SER A 70 -25.02 0.29 0.16
C SER A 70 -26.38 0.89 -0.22
N LEU A 71 -27.19 0.17 -1.00
CA LEU A 71 -28.52 0.62 -1.41
C LEU A 71 -29.50 0.66 -0.22
N GLU A 72 -29.49 -0.36 0.65
CA GLU A 72 -30.31 -0.38 1.85
C GLU A 72 -29.92 0.75 2.82
N PHE A 73 -28.63 0.98 3.01
CA PHE A 73 -28.12 2.05 3.87
C PHE A 73 -28.50 3.43 3.31
N LEU A 74 -28.36 3.64 2.00
CA LEU A 74 -28.76 4.88 1.33
C LEU A 74 -30.26 5.15 1.50
N ALA A 75 -31.11 4.15 1.27
CA ALA A 75 -32.56 4.28 1.44
C ALA A 75 -32.93 4.62 2.90
N ARG A 76 -32.22 4.07 3.88
CA ARG A 76 -32.41 4.42 5.30
C ARG A 76 -32.04 5.88 5.59
N MET A 77 -30.95 6.38 5.00
CA MET A 77 -30.54 7.77 5.16
C MET A 77 -31.53 8.77 4.52
N GLU A 78 -32.19 8.40 3.41
CA GLU A 78 -33.22 9.24 2.80
C GLU A 78 -34.47 9.40 3.69
N VAL A 79 -34.81 8.36 4.45
CA VAL A 79 -35.97 8.37 5.36
C VAL A 79 -35.64 9.05 6.69
N ASP A 80 -34.46 8.79 7.24
CA ASP A 80 -33.98 9.36 8.50
C ASP A 80 -32.49 9.72 8.39
N ASN A 81 -32.23 10.98 8.03
CA ASN A 81 -30.87 11.49 7.93
C ASN A 81 -30.17 11.61 9.30
N GLU A 82 -30.91 11.62 10.42
CA GLU A 82 -30.30 11.66 11.75
C GLU A 82 -29.73 10.30 12.17
N SER A 83 -30.22 9.20 11.59
CA SER A 83 -29.73 7.86 11.84
C SER A 83 -28.22 7.71 11.59
N ALA A 84 -27.68 8.43 10.59
CA ALA A 84 -26.25 8.42 10.27
C ALA A 84 -25.38 9.04 11.38
N TRP A 85 -25.92 9.98 12.16
CA TRP A 85 -25.22 10.64 13.27
C TRP A 85 -25.17 9.79 14.53
N ASN A 86 -26.06 8.80 14.65
CA ASN A 86 -26.17 7.90 15.81
C ASN A 86 -25.37 6.60 15.67
N ILE A 87 -24.48 6.53 14.66
CA ILE A 87 -23.63 5.36 14.45
C ILE A 87 -22.36 5.49 15.30
N LEU A 88 -22.10 4.47 16.13
CA LEU A 88 -20.80 4.24 16.76
C LEU A 88 -19.96 3.37 15.83
N TRP A 89 -18.96 3.96 15.20
CA TRP A 89 -17.99 3.26 14.39
C TRP A 89 -16.92 2.68 15.29
N SER A 90 -16.64 1.39 15.19
CA SER A 90 -15.52 0.76 15.89
C SER A 90 -14.59 0.06 14.91
N HIS A 91 -13.29 0.18 15.13
CA HIS A 91 -12.30 -0.54 14.34
C HIS A 91 -11.10 -0.98 15.18
N GLU A 92 -10.46 -2.04 14.68
CA GLU A 92 -9.21 -2.55 15.19
C GLU A 92 -8.08 -2.18 14.23
N ALA A 93 -7.08 -1.46 14.71
CA ALA A 93 -5.90 -1.10 13.94
C ALA A 93 -4.65 -1.80 14.49
N HIS A 94 -3.81 -2.30 13.60
CA HIS A 94 -2.53 -2.91 13.95
C HIS A 94 -1.36 -1.99 13.57
N PHE A 95 -0.48 -1.72 14.53
CA PHE A 95 0.75 -0.95 14.32
C PHE A 95 1.96 -1.85 14.52
N HIS A 96 2.74 -2.04 13.46
CA HIS A 96 3.95 -2.86 13.52
C HIS A 96 5.11 -2.06 14.14
N LEU A 97 5.75 -2.61 15.17
CA LEU A 97 6.85 -1.93 15.87
C LEU A 97 8.18 -1.98 15.11
N THR A 98 8.29 -2.87 14.13
CA THR A 98 9.54 -3.16 13.40
C THR A 98 9.75 -2.29 12.16
N GLY A 99 8.87 -1.32 11.88
CA GLY A 99 8.91 -0.53 10.64
C GLY A 99 8.63 -1.37 9.39
N TYR A 100 7.97 -2.53 9.57
CA TYR A 100 7.53 -3.41 8.50
C TYR A 100 6.86 -2.63 7.36
N VAL A 101 7.17 -2.99 6.11
CA VAL A 101 6.87 -2.29 4.85
C VAL A 101 5.88 -1.14 5.05
N ASN A 102 6.41 0.08 5.12
CA ASN A 102 5.57 1.26 5.15
C ASN A 102 4.89 1.40 3.78
N THR A 103 3.74 0.76 3.58
CA THR A 103 2.98 0.77 2.31
C THR A 103 2.57 2.16 1.84
N GLN A 104 2.58 3.17 2.73
CA GLN A 104 2.38 4.56 2.33
C GLN A 104 3.61 5.17 1.66
N ASN A 105 4.81 4.86 2.15
CA ASN A 105 6.07 5.45 1.68
C ASN A 105 6.88 4.54 0.76
N TYR A 106 6.55 3.26 0.70
CA TYR A 106 7.24 2.27 -0.09
C TYR A 106 6.67 2.23 -1.50
N ARG A 107 7.52 2.59 -2.46
CA ARG A 107 7.22 2.52 -3.89
C ARG A 107 8.29 1.66 -4.54
N ILE A 108 7.81 0.78 -5.41
CA ILE A 108 8.65 -0.04 -6.23
C ILE A 108 8.72 0.55 -7.63
N SER A 109 9.89 0.60 -8.24
CA SER A 109 10.08 1.06 -9.60
C SER A 109 10.27 -0.15 -10.50
N ALA A 110 9.57 -0.20 -11.63
CA ALA A 110 9.74 -1.24 -12.64
C ALA A 110 9.26 -0.72 -14.01
N THR A 111 9.72 -1.32 -15.10
CA THR A 111 9.26 -0.94 -16.45
C THR A 111 7.81 -1.35 -16.71
N ARG A 112 7.33 -2.39 -16.01
CA ARG A 112 5.94 -2.85 -16.02
C ARG A 112 5.50 -3.18 -14.59
N ASN A 113 4.21 -3.05 -14.31
CA ASN A 113 3.66 -3.51 -13.02
C ASN A 113 3.94 -5.01 -12.89
N PRO A 114 4.62 -5.45 -11.81
CA PRO A 114 4.96 -6.86 -11.66
C PRO A 114 3.76 -7.76 -11.42
N PHE A 115 2.62 -7.22 -10.94
CA PHE A 115 1.45 -8.02 -10.55
C PHE A 115 1.79 -9.19 -9.60
N GLU A 116 2.90 -9.09 -8.88
CA GLU A 116 3.36 -10.08 -7.93
C GLU A 116 2.68 -9.86 -6.57
N THR A 117 2.24 -10.96 -5.97
CA THR A 117 1.75 -10.98 -4.60
C THR A 117 2.74 -11.75 -3.76
N GLN A 118 3.35 -11.10 -2.78
CA GLN A 118 4.28 -11.73 -1.86
C GLN A 118 3.54 -12.09 -0.56
N PRO A 119 3.59 -13.36 -0.10
CA PRO A 119 3.04 -13.72 1.19
C PRO A 119 3.87 -13.08 2.30
N VAL A 120 3.16 -12.51 3.26
CA VAL A 120 3.74 -11.82 4.41
C VAL A 120 3.42 -12.61 5.67
N PRO A 121 4.36 -12.81 6.61
CA PRO A 121 4.07 -13.47 7.88
C PRO A 121 2.91 -12.79 8.62
N LEU A 122 1.91 -13.58 9.00
CA LEU A 122 0.69 -13.08 9.64
C LEU A 122 0.95 -12.51 11.06
N HIS A 123 2.01 -12.99 11.72
CA HIS A 123 2.29 -12.72 13.14
C HIS A 123 3.63 -12.02 13.33
N PHE A 124 3.67 -10.71 13.04
CA PHE A 124 4.75 -9.84 13.50
C PHE A 124 4.42 -9.23 14.86
N ALA A 125 5.45 -8.81 15.60
CA ALA A 125 5.29 -7.98 16.79
C ALA A 125 4.52 -6.70 16.40
N LYS A 126 3.29 -6.60 16.90
CA LYS A 126 2.36 -5.52 16.60
C LYS A 126 1.67 -5.06 17.87
N VAL A 127 1.35 -3.78 17.91
CA VAL A 127 0.42 -3.22 18.89
C VAL A 127 -0.94 -3.16 18.23
N THR A 128 -1.94 -3.76 18.88
CA THR A 128 -3.33 -3.66 18.46
C THR A 128 -4.00 -2.54 19.25
N VAL A 129 -4.66 -1.63 18.55
CA VAL A 129 -5.48 -0.59 19.15
C VAL A 129 -6.91 -0.80 18.70
N TRP A 130 -7.83 -0.76 19.66
CA TRP A 130 -9.26 -0.73 19.39
C TRP A 130 -9.76 0.69 19.63
N CYS A 131 -10.53 1.23 18.69
CA CYS A 131 -11.06 2.58 18.81
C CYS A 131 -12.52 2.61 18.35
N GLY A 132 -13.36 3.29 19.13
CA GLY A 132 -14.71 3.64 18.77
C GLY A 132 -14.82 5.16 18.59
N PHE A 133 -15.48 5.63 17.54
CA PHE A 133 -15.80 7.02 17.35
C PHE A 133 -17.22 7.19 16.80
N THR A 134 -17.83 8.31 17.16
CA THR A 134 -19.13 8.75 16.62
C THR A 134 -19.02 10.24 16.31
N VAL A 135 -20.02 10.81 15.67
CA VAL A 135 -19.98 12.22 15.25
C VAL A 135 -20.12 13.18 16.44
N SER A 136 -20.74 12.73 17.54
CA SER A 136 -20.97 13.55 18.73
C SER A 136 -20.39 12.90 19.98
N PHE A 137 -19.36 13.53 20.58
CA PHE A 137 -18.98 13.25 21.96
C PHE A 137 -19.73 14.21 22.88
N ASN A 138 -20.83 13.76 23.49
CA ASN A 138 -21.44 14.53 24.58
C ASN A 138 -20.47 14.52 25.77
N THR A 139 -19.95 15.70 26.11
CA THR A 139 -19.20 15.98 27.35
C THR A 139 -20.09 16.69 28.35
#